data_AF-A0A6C0K765-F1
#
_entry.id   AF-A0A6C0K765-F1
#
_cell.length_a   1.000
_cell.length_b   1.000
_cell.length_c   1.000
_cell.angle_alpha   90.00
_cell.angle_beta   90.00
_cell.angle_gamma   90.00
#
_symmetry.space_group_name_H-M   'P 1'
#
loop_
_entity.id
_entity.type
_entity.pdbx_description
1 polymer ?
#
loop_
_entity_poly.entity_id
_entity_poly.type
_entity_poly.pdbx_seq_one_letter_code
_entity_poly.pdbx_strand_id
1 'polypeptide(L)'
;MGWYTNYEVEFEDNIDWDDNDVKRMLQRFTVQHLYLRDLNKPRVILSVYSHSPIEEILVELKSLYPTGIRYRVYDCSEVWITFCMQV
;
A
#
# COMPACT_ATOMS: atom_id res chain seq x y z
N MET A 1 -23.24 -3.89 -4.30
CA MET A 1 -22.26 -4.92 -3.91
C MET A 1 -20.89 -4.34 -4.20
N GLY A 2 -20.00 -4.23 -3.21
CA GLY A 2 -18.63 -3.83 -3.47
C GLY A 2 -17.74 -5.04 -3.72
N TRP A 3 -16.54 -4.79 -4.20
CA TRP A 3 -15.53 -5.80 -4.50
C TRP A 3 -14.20 -5.39 -3.91
N TYR A 4 -13.26 -6.31 -3.85
CA TYR A 4 -11.89 -6.04 -3.43
C TYR A 4 -10.97 -5.99 -4.65
N THR A 5 -10.08 -5.00 -4.66
CA THR A 5 -8.99 -4.90 -5.62
C THR A 5 -7.68 -5.10 -4.88
N ASN A 6 -6.85 -6.03 -5.36
CA ASN A 6 -5.53 -6.26 -4.81
C ASN A 6 -4.53 -5.31 -5.46
N TYR A 7 -3.77 -4.58 -4.66
CA TYR A 7 -2.70 -3.71 -5.10
C TYR A 7 -1.37 -4.24 -4.58
N GLU A 8 -0.36 -4.25 -5.44
CA GLU A 8 1.03 -4.41 -5.01
C GLU A 8 1.62 -3.02 -4.81
N VAL A 9 2.16 -2.77 -3.63
CA VAL A 9 2.80 -1.52 -3.26
C VAL A 9 4.27 -1.81 -2.95
N GLU A 10 5.17 -1.05 -3.54
CA GLU A 10 6.61 -1.14 -3.31
C GLU A 10 7.13 0.21 -2.78
N PHE A 11 8.02 0.12 -1.80
CA PHE A 11 8.71 1.25 -1.19
C PHE A 11 10.10 1.42 -1.82
N GLU A 12 10.53 2.66 -2.03
CA GLU A 12 11.83 2.95 -2.64
C GLU A 12 13.00 2.63 -1.70
N ASP A 13 12.85 2.96 -0.41
CA ASP A 13 13.82 2.69 0.65
C ASP A 13 13.42 1.48 1.50
N ASN A 14 14.38 0.98 2.29
CA ASN A 14 14.09 0.01 3.33
C ASN A 14 13.22 0.64 4.42
N ILE A 15 12.12 -0.04 4.76
CA ILE A 15 11.21 0.36 5.82
C ILE A 15 11.21 -0.69 6.93
N ASP A 16 11.04 -0.24 8.17
CA ASP A 16 10.81 -1.14 9.29
C ASP A 16 9.30 -1.37 9.44
N TRP A 17 8.83 -2.48 8.87
CA TRP A 17 7.40 -2.78 8.82
C TRP A 17 6.89 -3.27 10.19
N ASP A 18 5.91 -2.56 10.77
CA ASP A 18 5.21 -2.97 11.99
C ASP A 18 3.73 -3.20 11.68
N ASP A 19 3.31 -4.47 11.69
CA ASP A 19 1.92 -4.87 11.43
C ASP A 19 0.92 -4.22 12.40
N ASN A 20 1.30 -3.96 13.65
CA ASN A 20 0.40 -3.35 14.63
C ASN A 20 0.16 -1.87 14.33
N ASP A 21 1.20 -1.13 13.98
CA ASP A 21 1.09 0.29 13.66
C ASP A 21 0.34 0.49 12.35
N VAL A 22 0.65 -0.31 11.33
CA VAL A 22 -0.08 -0.29 10.06
C VAL A 22 -1.55 -0.66 10.27
N LYS A 23 -1.85 -1.70 11.05
CA LYS A 23 -3.24 -2.09 11.35
C LYS A 23 -4.01 -1.01 12.09
N ARG A 24 -3.39 -0.33 13.07
CA ARG A 24 -4.01 0.78 13.80
C ARG A 24 -4.29 1.97 12.89
N MET A 25 -3.35 2.31 12.02
CA MET A 25 -3.49 3.43 11.10
C MET A 25 -4.56 3.17 10.03
N LEU A 26 -4.61 1.95 9.49
CA LEU A 26 -5.53 1.55 8.42
C LEU A 26 -6.92 1.13 8.89
N GLN A 27 -7.19 1.09 10.21
CA GLN A 27 -8.46 0.61 10.78
C GLN A 27 -9.71 1.35 10.27
N ARG A 28 -9.55 2.59 9.78
CA ARG A 28 -10.65 3.39 9.20
C ARG A 28 -11.03 2.97 7.78
N PHE A 29 -10.17 2.23 7.10
CA PHE A 29 -10.39 1.73 5.75
C PHE A 29 -10.76 0.25 5.81
N THR A 30 -11.57 -0.19 4.85
CA THR A 30 -11.83 -1.63 4.68
C THR A 30 -10.70 -2.21 3.81
N VAL A 31 -9.57 -2.50 4.46
CA VAL A 31 -8.35 -2.98 3.79
C VAL A 31 -7.71 -4.13 4.58
N GLN A 32 -7.21 -5.13 3.87
CA GLN A 32 -6.32 -6.16 4.41
C GLN A 32 -4.93 -6.00 3.79
N HIS A 33 -3.88 -6.40 4.51
CA HIS A 33 -2.51 -6.28 4.01
C HIS A 33 -1.69 -7.54 4.28
N LEU A 34 -0.71 -7.78 3.41
CA LEU A 34 0.29 -8.83 3.54
C LEU A 34 1.66 -8.26 3.18
N TYR A 35 2.55 -8.16 4.16
CA TYR A 35 3.93 -7.72 3.94
C TYR A 35 4.78 -8.86 3.36
N LEU A 36 5.48 -8.58 2.25
CA LEU A 36 6.32 -9.52 1.55
C LEU A 36 7.77 -9.36 2.02
N ARG A 37 8.33 -10.44 2.57
CA ARG A 37 9.72 -10.50 3.07
C ARG A 37 10.66 -11.00 1.97
N ASP A 38 11.96 -10.81 2.20
CA ASP A 38 13.05 -11.35 1.37
C ASP A 38 13.08 -10.86 -0.09
N LEU A 39 12.58 -9.66 -0.34
CA LEU A 39 12.67 -8.97 -1.63
C LEU A 39 13.76 -7.89 -1.60
N ASN A 40 14.29 -7.55 -2.77
CA ASN A 40 15.27 -6.46 -2.91
C ASN A 40 14.74 -5.11 -2.45
N LYS A 41 13.42 -4.93 -2.50
CA LYS A 41 12.71 -3.74 -2.01
C LYS A 41 11.50 -4.18 -1.19
N PRO A 42 11.17 -3.48 -0.10
CA PRO A 42 9.99 -3.82 0.69
C PRO A 42 8.71 -3.72 -0.16
N ARG A 43 7.86 -4.74 -0.06
CA ARG A 43 6.56 -4.76 -0.74
C ARG A 43 5.44 -5.18 0.18
N VAL A 44 4.26 -4.68 -0.08
CA VAL A 44 3.03 -5.09 0.59
C VAL A 44 1.93 -5.31 -0.45
N ILE A 45 1.15 -6.37 -0.26
CA ILE A 45 -0.10 -6.57 -0.98
C ILE A 45 -1.23 -5.97 -0.15
N LEU A 46 -1.99 -5.06 -0.72
CA LEU A 46 -3.17 -4.45 -0.10
C LEU A 46 -4.43 -4.94 -0.81
N SER A 47 -5.33 -5.58 -0.08
CA SER A 47 -6.67 -5.90 -0.58
C SER A 47 -7.64 -4.81 -0.15
N VAL A 48 -8.00 -3.93 -1.08
CA VAL A 48 -8.75 -2.70 -0.82
C VAL A 48 -10.18 -2.85 -1.30
N TYR A 49 -11.16 -2.55 -0.43
CA TYR A 49 -12.57 -2.55 -0.81
C TYR A 49 -12.93 -1.35 -1.69
N SER A 50 -13.81 -1.53 -2.66
CA SER A 50 -14.14 -0.54 -3.71
C SER A 50 -14.68 0.81 -3.23
N HIS A 51 -15.03 0.96 -1.96
CA HIS A 51 -15.45 2.23 -1.36
C HIS A 51 -14.30 3.05 -0.75
N SER A 52 -13.09 2.51 -0.70
CA SER A 52 -11.89 3.18 -0.18
C SER A 52 -10.90 3.41 -1.34
N PRO A 53 -10.62 4.66 -1.72
CA PRO A 53 -9.60 4.95 -2.72
C PRO A 53 -8.22 4.46 -2.23
N ILE A 54 -7.46 3.80 -3.10
CA ILE A 54 -6.11 3.35 -2.76
C ILE A 54 -5.21 4.54 -2.41
N GLU A 55 -5.40 5.68 -3.06
CA GLU A 55 -4.65 6.90 -2.83
C GLU A 55 -4.74 7.37 -1.37
N GLU A 56 -5.91 7.32 -0.74
CA GLU A 56 -6.09 7.68 0.68
C GLU A 56 -5.31 6.74 1.60
N ILE A 57 -5.25 5.45 1.26
CA ILE A 57 -4.45 4.46 1.99
C ILE A 57 -2.95 4.74 1.82
N LEU A 58 -2.52 5.12 0.61
CA LEU A 58 -1.13 5.46 0.32
C LEU A 58 -0.69 6.76 1.00
N VAL A 59 -1.56 7.76 1.16
CA VAL A 59 -1.30 8.97 1.97
C VAL A 59 -0.89 8.57 3.38
N GLU A 60 -1.62 7.64 3.98
CA GLU A 60 -1.38 7.24 5.36
C GLU A 60 -0.17 6.32 5.50
N LEU A 61 0.10 5.46 4.52
CA LEU A 61 1.35 4.71 4.48
C LEU A 61 2.57 5.63 4.29
N LYS A 62 2.44 6.70 3.51
CA LYS A 62 3.48 7.72 3.33
C LYS A 62 3.76 8.50 4.61
N SER A 63 2.75 8.70 5.47
CA SER A 63 2.92 9.39 6.75
C SER A 63 3.68 8.53 7.77
N LEU A 64 3.51 7.20 7.74
CA LEU A 64 4.33 6.26 8.53
C LEU A 64 5.73 6.09 7.93
N TYR A 65 5.82 6.00 6.60
CA TYR A 65 7.04 5.68 5.87
C TYR A 65 7.34 6.78 4.84
N PRO A 66 8.16 7.79 5.21
CA PRO A 66 8.44 8.95 4.36
C PRO A 66 9.44 8.63 3.24
N THR A 67 9.13 7.64 2.41
CA THR A 67 9.92 7.17 1.26
C THR A 67 9.05 7.17 -0.01
N GLY A 68 9.66 7.13 -1.20
CA GLY A 68 8.93 6.96 -2.44
C GLY A 68 8.07 5.70 -2.43
N ILE A 69 6.83 5.82 -2.93
CA ILE A 69 5.89 4.70 -3.00
C ILE A 69 5.45 4.56 -4.45
N ARG A 70 5.42 3.33 -4.95
CA ARG A 70 4.79 3.00 -6.23
C ARG A 70 3.85 1.84 -6.06
N TYR A 71 2.78 1.82 -6.85
CA TYR A 71 1.74 0.81 -6.75
C TYR A 71 1.26 0.35 -8.12
N ARG A 72 0.66 -0.83 -8.15
CA ARG A 72 -0.04 -1.37 -9.33
C ARG A 72 -1.15 -2.31 -8.89
N VAL A 73 -2.11 -2.58 -9.77
CA VAL A 73 -3.08 -3.65 -9.54
C VAL A 73 -2.36 -4.99 -9.67
N TYR A 74 -2.42 -5.81 -8.62
CA TYR A 74 -1.78 -7.11 -8.57
C TYR A 74 -2.29 -8.00 -9.70
N ASP A 75 -1.37 -8.64 -10.43
CA ASP A 75 -1.65 -9.59 -11.51
C ASP A 75 -2.48 -9.06 -12.70
N CYS A 76 -2.71 -7.74 -12.77
CA CYS A 76 -3.51 -7.11 -13.83
C CYS A 76 -2.74 -6.05 -14.63
N SER A 77 -1.68 -5.47 -14.05
CA SER A 77 -0.86 -4.43 -14.70
C SER A 77 0.62 -4.71 -14.53
N GLU A 78 1.39 -4.63 -15.61
CA GLU A 78 2.85 -4.58 -15.54
C GLU A 78 3.37 -3.18 -15.21
N VAL A 79 2.54 -2.15 -15.42
CA VAL A 79 2.90 -0.75 -15.24
C VAL A 79 2.75 -0.36 -13.76
N TRP A 80 3.83 0.18 -13.22
CA TRP A 80 3.88 0.80 -11.89
C TRP A 80 3.49 2.26 -11.98
N ILE A 81 2.64 2.70 -11.05
CA ILE A 81 2.23 4.08 -10.87
C ILE A 81 3.01 4.64 -9.68
N THR A 82 3.79 5.70 -9.89
CA THR A 82 4.45 6.40 -8.78
C THR A 82 3.43 7.25 -8.04
N PHE A 83 3.34 7.06 -6.73
CA PHE A 83 2.49 7.87 -5.87
C PHE A 83 3.21 9.17 -5.49
N CYS A 84 2.74 10.28 -6.06
CA CYS A 84 3.23 11.61 -5.78
C CYS A 84 2.19 12.38 -4.96
N MET A 85 2.43 12.57 -3.66
CA MET A 85 1.74 13.65 -2.93
C MET A 85 2.48 14.95 -3.18
N GLN A 86 1.77 15.98 -3.63
CA GLN A 86 2.23 17.36 -3.44
C GLN A 86 2.17 17.66 -1.94
N VAL A 87 3.32 18.01 -1.38
CA VAL A 87 3.43 18.56 -0.01
C VAL A 87 2.66 19.87 0.07
#